data_AF-A0A521UAG6-F1
#
_entry.id   AF-A0A521UAG6-F1
#
_cell.length_a   1.000
_cell.length_b   1.000
_cell.length_c   1.000
_cell.angle_alpha   90.00
_cell.angle_beta   90.00
_cell.angle_gamma   90.00
#
_symmetry.space_group_name_H-M   'P 1'
#
loop_
_entity.id
_entity.type
_entity.pdbx_description
1 polymer ?
#
loop_
_entity_poly.entity_id
_entity_poly.type
_entity_poly.pdbx_seq_one_letter_code
_entity_poly.pdbx_strand_id
1 'polypeptide(L)'
;MGADLYIKSLYERQREKYKPNFDAWVKVRQQATTDEDREKAQEQVMKYFNKMYKRGYFRDAYNDSNLLWQFELSWWSSVVPLLDEDGNLSLDNVQWLLQELEKREPIFELNLKKQDARWRKYFRKKYQALRVLLRQAIDCNQPIRCSL
;
A
#
# COMPACT_ATOMS: atom_id res chain seq x y z
N MET A 1 9.79 -9.31 -2.84
CA MET A 1 9.70 -8.69 -1.48
C MET A 1 9.25 -7.24 -1.63
N GLY A 2 8.78 -6.61 -0.55
CA GLY A 2 8.20 -5.27 -0.60
C GLY A 2 8.02 -4.68 0.80
N ALA A 3 7.78 -3.37 0.84
CA ALA A 3 7.47 -2.61 2.05
C ALA A 3 5.96 -2.70 2.29
N ASP A 4 5.57 -3.27 3.41
CA ASP A 4 4.19 -3.33 3.85
C ASP A 4 3.98 -2.33 5.00
N LEU A 5 3.11 -1.35 4.78
CA LEU A 5 2.78 -0.31 5.74
C LEU A 5 1.32 -0.47 6.16
N TYR A 6 1.03 -0.48 7.46
CA TYR A 6 -0.35 -0.60 7.93
C TYR A 6 -0.63 0.13 9.24
N ILE A 7 -1.82 0.74 9.29
CA ILE A 7 -2.44 1.25 10.52
C ILE A 7 -3.20 0.09 11.12
N LYS A 8 -2.64 -0.52 12.18
CA LYS A 8 -3.08 -1.81 12.73
C LYS A 8 -4.60 -1.88 12.91
N SER A 9 -5.20 -0.90 13.59
CA SER A 9 -6.64 -0.92 13.89
C SER A 9 -7.53 -0.87 12.65
N LEU A 10 -7.14 -0.10 11.62
CA LEU A 10 -7.91 0.05 10.39
C LEU A 10 -7.75 -1.19 9.50
N TYR A 11 -6.52 -1.70 9.40
CA TYR A 11 -6.20 -2.88 8.61
C TYR A 11 -6.87 -4.13 9.18
N GLU A 12 -6.75 -4.37 10.49
CA GLU A 12 -7.35 -5.52 11.16
C GLU A 12 -8.88 -5.50 11.03
N ARG A 13 -9.52 -4.36 11.29
CA ARG A 13 -10.98 -4.20 11.13
C ARG A 13 -11.46 -4.52 9.72
N GLN A 14 -10.73 -4.07 8.69
CA GLN A 14 -11.09 -4.35 7.30
C GLN A 14 -10.88 -5.83 6.96
N ARG A 15 -9.79 -6.41 7.45
CA ARG A 15 -9.48 -7.82 7.25
C ARG A 15 -10.52 -8.71 7.91
N GLU A 16 -10.85 -8.49 9.17
CA GLU A 16 -11.90 -9.22 9.90
C GLU A 16 -13.25 -9.16 9.18
N LYS A 17 -13.61 -7.98 8.67
CA LYS A 17 -14.89 -7.77 7.96
C LYS A 17 -15.00 -8.54 6.65
N TYR A 18 -13.91 -8.63 5.88
CA TYR A 18 -13.98 -9.16 4.49
C TYR A 18 -13.27 -10.51 4.30
N LYS A 19 -12.41 -10.93 5.22
CA LYS A 19 -11.71 -12.22 5.16
C LYS A 19 -12.67 -13.42 5.07
N PRO A 20 -13.79 -13.49 5.82
CA PRO A 20 -14.71 -14.62 5.69
C PRO A 20 -15.27 -14.77 4.26
N ASN A 21 -15.63 -13.65 3.62
CA ASN A 21 -16.10 -13.65 2.25
C ASN A 21 -14.99 -14.02 1.26
N PHE A 22 -13.79 -13.48 1.46
CA PHE A 22 -12.63 -13.84 0.65
C PHE A 22 -12.35 -15.35 0.71
N ASP A 23 -12.28 -15.93 1.91
CA ASP A 23 -12.01 -17.36 2.12
C ASP A 23 -13.11 -18.23 1.51
N ALA A 24 -14.38 -17.81 1.62
CA ALA A 24 -15.50 -18.51 0.99
C ALA A 24 -15.36 -18.55 -0.55
N TRP A 25 -15.06 -17.42 -1.18
CA TRP A 25 -14.87 -17.37 -2.64
C TRP A 25 -13.60 -18.08 -3.11
N VAL A 26 -12.54 -18.13 -2.29
CA VAL A 26 -11.36 -18.97 -2.57
C VAL A 26 -11.74 -20.44 -2.62
N LYS A 27 -12.58 -20.92 -1.68
CA LYS A 27 -13.08 -22.31 -1.70
C LYS A 27 -13.93 -22.59 -2.94
N VAL A 28 -14.85 -21.69 -3.29
CA VAL A 28 -15.65 -21.80 -4.52
C VAL A 28 -14.76 -21.90 -5.76
N ARG A 29 -13.75 -21.03 -5.88
CA ARG A 29 -12.78 -21.04 -6.98
C ARG A 29 -12.01 -22.36 -7.07
N GLN A 30 -11.62 -22.93 -5.92
CA GLN A 30 -10.89 -24.20 -5.86
C GLN A 30 -11.76 -25.40 -6.23
N GLN A 31 -13.07 -25.33 -5.98
CA GLN A 31 -14.04 -26.38 -6.29
C GLN A 31 -14.62 -26.28 -7.70
N ALA A 32 -14.35 -25.19 -8.42
CA ALA A 32 -14.84 -24.97 -9.77
C ALA A 32 -14.30 -26.03 -10.75
N THR A 33 -15.22 -26.69 -11.47
CA THR A 33 -14.91 -27.73 -12.47
C THR A 33 -14.72 -27.17 -13.87
N THR A 34 -15.14 -25.93 -14.12
CA THR A 34 -14.99 -25.22 -15.39
C THR A 34 -14.09 -23.99 -15.22
N ASP A 35 -13.46 -23.56 -16.31
CA ASP A 35 -12.67 -22.33 -16.30
C ASP A 35 -13.54 -21.08 -16.14
N GLU A 36 -14.76 -21.09 -16.72
CA GLU A 36 -15.72 -19.98 -16.58
C GLU A 36 -16.13 -19.74 -15.12
N ASP A 37 -16.46 -20.82 -14.38
CA ASP A 37 -16.80 -20.70 -12.97
C ASP A 37 -15.60 -20.28 -12.12
N ARG A 38 -14.40 -20.75 -12.50
CA ARG A 38 -13.15 -20.36 -11.84
C ARG A 38 -12.87 -18.87 -12.04
N GLU A 39 -13.11 -18.33 -13.23
CA GLU A 39 -12.97 -16.90 -13.52
C GLU A 39 -13.97 -16.05 -12.73
N LYS A 40 -15.26 -16.42 -12.74
CA LYS A 40 -16.29 -15.73 -11.93
C LYS A 40 -15.95 -15.72 -10.44
N ALA A 41 -15.48 -16.86 -9.91
CA ALA A 41 -15.05 -16.94 -8.52
C ALA A 41 -13.79 -16.10 -8.28
N GLN A 42 -12.84 -16.07 -9.22
CA GLN A 42 -11.64 -15.25 -9.15
C GLN A 42 -11.97 -13.75 -9.08
N GLU A 43 -12.97 -13.27 -9.82
CA GLU A 43 -13.43 -11.88 -9.72
C GLU A 43 -13.93 -11.54 -8.31
N GLN A 44 -14.70 -12.44 -7.69
CA GLN A 44 -15.16 -12.24 -6.31
C GLN A 44 -14.02 -12.29 -5.30
N VAL A 45 -13.06 -13.21 -5.48
CA VAL A 45 -11.81 -13.26 -4.68
C VAL A 45 -11.10 -11.90 -4.76
N MET A 46 -10.89 -11.37 -5.96
CA MET A 46 -10.24 -10.07 -6.16
C MET A 46 -11.04 -8.92 -5.56
N LYS A 47 -12.38 -8.94 -5.66
CA LYS A 47 -13.25 -7.94 -5.05
C LYS A 47 -13.09 -7.89 -3.53
N TYR A 48 -13.11 -9.04 -2.83
CA TYR A 48 -12.95 -9.05 -1.37
C TYR A 48 -11.50 -8.83 -0.93
N PHE A 49 -10.53 -9.31 -1.71
CA PHE A 49 -9.12 -8.96 -1.52
C PHE A 49 -8.92 -7.44 -1.53
N ASN A 50 -9.38 -6.77 -2.59
CA ASN A 50 -9.29 -5.31 -2.70
C ASN A 50 -10.00 -4.59 -1.54
N LYS A 51 -11.11 -5.13 -1.03
CA LYS A 51 -11.80 -4.56 0.14
C LYS A 51 -11.02 -4.70 1.44
N MET A 52 -10.35 -5.85 1.67
CA MET A 52 -9.49 -6.05 2.85
C MET A 52 -8.36 -5.03 2.91
N TYR A 53 -7.73 -4.75 1.77
CA TYR A 53 -6.56 -3.87 1.69
C TYR A 53 -6.89 -2.42 1.30
N LYS A 54 -8.18 -2.04 1.30
CA LYS A 54 -8.63 -0.70 0.84
C LYS A 54 -8.26 0.45 1.80
N ARG A 55 -8.15 0.18 3.10
CA ARG A 55 -7.95 1.21 4.13
C ARG A 55 -6.90 0.74 5.12
N GLY A 56 -6.09 1.68 5.61
CA GLY A 56 -5.07 1.39 6.60
C GLY A 56 -3.95 0.47 6.12
N TYR A 57 -3.78 0.29 4.81
CA TYR A 57 -2.73 -0.54 4.23
C TYR A 57 -2.16 0.08 2.95
N PHE A 58 -0.85 -0.03 2.78
CA PHE A 58 -0.13 0.33 1.58
C PHE A 58 1.00 -0.68 1.35
N ARG A 59 1.26 -1.00 0.07
CA ARG A 59 2.36 -1.88 -0.33
C ARG A 59 3.19 -1.23 -1.41
N ASP A 60 4.50 -1.22 -1.20
CA ASP A 60 5.48 -0.88 -2.21
C ASP A 60 6.38 -2.07 -2.53
N ALA A 61 6.80 -2.22 -3.78
CA ALA A 61 7.61 -3.37 -4.19
C ALA A 61 9.09 -2.97 -4.30
N TYR A 62 9.97 -3.95 -4.08
CA TYR A 62 11.43 -3.74 -4.15
C TYR A 62 11.96 -4.09 -5.53
N ASN A 63 11.40 -3.44 -6.54
CA ASN A 63 11.75 -3.60 -7.95
C ASN A 63 11.42 -2.29 -8.70
N ASP A 64 11.40 -2.32 -10.03
CA ASP A 64 11.13 -1.15 -10.88
C ASP A 64 9.80 -0.43 -10.58
N SER A 65 8.88 -1.06 -9.82
CA SER A 65 7.64 -0.45 -9.35
C SER A 65 7.73 0.24 -7.97
N ASN A 66 8.94 0.41 -7.43
CA ASN A 66 9.21 1.12 -6.18
C ASN A 66 8.85 2.60 -6.31
N LEU A 67 7.98 3.07 -5.43
CA LEU A 67 7.52 4.46 -5.44
C LEU A 67 8.59 5.42 -4.94
N LEU A 68 9.28 5.10 -3.84
CA LEU A 68 10.24 6.01 -3.21
C LEU A 68 11.42 6.33 -4.12
N TRP A 69 11.83 5.41 -4.99
CA TRP A 69 12.85 5.68 -5.99
C TRP A 69 12.48 6.83 -6.95
N GLN A 70 11.19 7.05 -7.22
CA GLN A 70 10.77 8.20 -8.04
C GLN A 70 10.98 9.53 -7.31
N PHE A 71 11.04 9.52 -5.98
CA PHE A 71 11.34 10.68 -5.13
C PHE A 71 12.83 10.77 -4.75
N GLU A 72 13.70 9.90 -5.28
CA GLU A 72 15.10 9.77 -4.82
C GLU A 72 15.19 9.50 -3.31
N LEU A 73 14.26 8.69 -2.81
CA LEU A 73 14.20 8.19 -1.44
C LEU A 73 14.35 6.66 -1.43
N SER A 74 14.58 6.10 -0.24
CA SER A 74 14.69 4.66 -0.04
C SER A 74 14.01 4.24 1.25
N TRP A 75 13.31 3.10 1.24
CA TRP A 75 12.74 2.57 2.48
C TRP A 75 13.83 2.28 3.52
N TRP A 76 15.06 1.91 3.11
CA TRP A 76 16.14 1.47 4.00
C TRP A 76 16.98 2.61 4.53
N SER A 77 17.33 3.58 3.67
CA SER A 77 18.19 4.68 4.11
C SER A 77 17.40 5.92 4.52
N SER A 78 16.13 6.05 4.10
CA SER A 78 15.30 7.20 4.44
C SER A 78 14.23 6.89 5.48
N VAL A 79 13.65 5.67 5.50
CA VAL A 79 12.50 5.34 6.38
C VAL A 79 12.88 4.45 7.55
N VAL A 80 13.67 3.39 7.37
CA VAL A 80 14.12 2.51 8.48
C VAL A 80 14.74 3.30 9.64
N PRO A 81 15.59 4.33 9.43
CA PRO A 81 16.16 5.10 10.53
C PRO A 81 15.14 5.90 11.35
N LEU A 82 13.92 6.05 10.86
CA LEU A 82 12.82 6.77 11.51
C LEU A 82 11.87 5.83 12.27
N LEU A 83 12.11 4.52 12.21
CA LEU A 83 11.28 3.54 12.90
C LEU A 83 11.71 3.42 14.35
N ASP A 84 10.73 3.19 15.23
CA ASP A 84 10.99 2.75 16.60
C ASP A 84 11.45 1.29 16.65
N GLU A 85 11.74 0.79 17.85
CA GLU A 85 12.21 -0.58 18.10
C GLU A 85 11.18 -1.65 17.67
N ASP A 86 9.90 -1.29 17.70
CA ASP A 86 8.80 -2.14 17.24
C ASP A 86 8.57 -2.03 15.72
N GLY A 87 9.39 -1.25 15.02
CA GLY A 87 9.32 -1.00 13.60
C GLY A 87 8.07 -0.20 13.18
N ASN A 88 7.62 0.72 14.03
CA ASN A 88 6.57 1.68 13.70
C ASN A 88 7.15 3.04 13.33
N LEU A 89 6.47 3.71 12.40
CA LEU A 89 6.66 5.12 12.12
C LEU A 89 5.75 5.92 13.06
N SER A 90 6.35 6.71 13.95
CA SER A 90 5.63 7.62 14.86
C SER A 90 4.86 8.69 14.09
N LEU A 91 3.91 9.39 14.74
CA LEU A 91 3.11 10.43 14.08
C LEU A 91 3.98 11.60 13.58
N ASP A 92 5.00 11.99 14.34
CA ASP A 92 5.94 13.03 13.93
C ASP A 92 6.71 12.60 12.67
N ASN A 93 7.15 11.33 12.62
CA ASN A 93 7.84 10.80 11.45
C ASN A 93 6.90 10.54 10.26
N VAL A 94 5.62 10.25 10.49
CA VAL A 94 4.58 10.21 9.44
C VAL A 94 4.38 11.60 8.83
N GLN A 95 4.30 12.65 9.66
CA GLN A 95 4.20 14.02 9.19
C GLN A 95 5.46 14.44 8.43
N TRP A 96 6.64 14.12 8.94
CA TRP A 96 7.91 14.34 8.26
C TRP A 96 7.93 13.68 6.89
N LEU A 97 7.55 12.39 6.79
CA LEU A 97 7.54 11.66 5.52
C LEU A 97 6.57 12.29 4.51
N LEU A 98 5.39 12.72 4.97
CA LEU A 98 4.43 13.42 4.11
C LEU A 98 5.02 14.73 3.57
N GLN A 99 5.67 15.53 4.41
CA GLN A 99 6.32 16.79 4.02
C GLN A 99 7.50 16.56 3.08
N GLU A 100 8.32 15.54 3.33
CA GLU A 100 9.48 15.23 2.48
C GLU A 100 9.05 14.75 1.09
N LEU A 101 7.95 13.98 1.00
CA LEU A 101 7.33 13.63 -0.29
C LEU A 101 6.82 14.86 -1.03
N GLU A 102 6.12 15.77 -0.34
CA GLU A 102 5.59 17.01 -0.92
C GLU A 102 6.72 17.92 -1.43
N LYS A 103 7.78 18.10 -0.64
CA LYS A 103 8.99 18.85 -1.04
C LYS A 103 9.65 18.28 -2.30
N ARG A 104 9.57 16.96 -2.49
CA ARG A 104 10.21 16.24 -3.61
C ARG A 104 9.25 15.98 -4.78
N GLU A 105 8.02 16.48 -4.75
CA GLU A 105 7.09 16.40 -5.88
C GLU A 105 7.71 16.88 -7.22
N PRO A 106 8.53 17.94 -7.27
CA PRO A 106 9.20 18.34 -8.51
C PRO A 106 10.15 17.26 -9.07
N ILE A 107 10.88 16.55 -8.21
CA ILE A 107 11.77 15.45 -8.58
C ILE A 107 10.95 14.26 -9.09
N PHE A 108 9.86 13.94 -8.37
CA PHE A 108 8.91 12.91 -8.78
C PHE A 108 8.36 13.17 -10.18
N GLU A 109 7.84 14.37 -10.46
CA GLU A 109 7.30 14.69 -11.78
C GLU A 109 8.37 14.69 -12.88
N LEU A 110 9.61 15.09 -12.57
CA LEU A 110 10.73 14.98 -13.50
C LEU A 110 11.05 13.52 -13.84
N ASN A 111 11.10 12.64 -12.84
CA ASN A 111 11.36 11.22 -13.03
C ASN A 111 10.21 10.52 -13.77
N LEU A 112 8.96 10.92 -13.53
CA LEU A 112 7.80 10.42 -14.25
C LEU A 112 7.85 10.74 -15.76
N LYS A 113 8.46 11.86 -16.18
CA LYS A 113 8.61 12.17 -17.61
C LYS A 113 9.44 11.14 -18.37
N LYS A 114 10.34 10.43 -17.68
CA LYS A 114 11.19 9.35 -18.24
C LYS A 114 10.42 8.03 -18.39
N GLN A 115 9.27 7.90 -17.73
CA GLN A 115 8.43 6.71 -17.72
C GLN A 115 7.39 6.74 -18.84
N ASP A 116 6.92 5.58 -19.30
CA ASP A 116 5.81 5.50 -20.24
C ASP A 116 4.46 5.89 -19.60
N ALA A 117 3.41 6.01 -20.43
CA ALA A 117 2.08 6.43 -19.96
C ALA A 117 1.47 5.50 -18.89
N ARG A 118 1.73 4.19 -18.99
CA ARG A 118 1.23 3.19 -18.04
C ARG A 118 1.91 3.37 -16.68
N TRP A 119 3.23 3.49 -16.68
CA TRP A 119 4.03 3.70 -15.47
C TRP A 119 3.75 5.05 -14.81
N ARG A 120 3.60 6.13 -15.59
CA ARG A 120 3.16 7.43 -15.05
C ARG A 120 1.84 7.33 -14.30
N LYS A 121 0.84 6.67 -14.90
CA LYS A 121 -0.47 6.45 -14.26
C LYS A 121 -0.36 5.59 -13.00
N TYR A 122 0.48 4.54 -13.05
CA TYR A 122 0.74 3.67 -11.91
C TYR A 122 1.34 4.45 -10.72
N PHE A 123 2.44 5.17 -10.95
CA PHE A 123 3.13 5.90 -9.88
C PHE A 123 2.28 7.01 -9.27
N ARG A 124 1.48 7.74 -10.06
CA ARG A 124 0.55 8.74 -9.51
C ARG A 124 -0.51 8.12 -8.61
N LYS A 125 -1.11 7.01 -9.03
CA LYS A 125 -2.08 6.28 -8.19
C LYS A 125 -1.42 5.76 -6.91
N LYS A 126 -0.19 5.26 -7.01
CA LYS A 126 0.56 4.73 -5.87
C LYS A 126 0.95 5.85 -4.90
N TYR A 127 1.39 7.00 -5.40
CA TYR A 127 1.65 8.18 -4.59
C TYR A 127 0.39 8.65 -3.86
N GLN A 128 -0.74 8.75 -4.56
CA GLN A 128 -2.01 9.09 -3.94
C GLN A 128 -2.39 8.09 -2.83
N ALA A 129 -2.20 6.79 -3.05
CA ALA A 129 -2.49 5.75 -2.05
C ALA A 129 -1.59 5.90 -0.80
N LEU A 130 -0.30 6.17 -0.98
CA LEU A 130 0.61 6.42 0.15
C LEU A 130 0.17 7.65 0.95
N ARG A 131 -0.12 8.78 0.28
CA ARG A 131 -0.62 10.00 0.96
C ARG A 131 -1.90 9.75 1.73
N VAL A 132 -2.83 8.97 1.16
CA VAL A 132 -4.07 8.60 1.86
C VAL A 132 -3.77 7.80 3.12
N LEU A 133 -2.83 6.85 3.09
CA LEU A 133 -2.43 6.12 4.29
C LEU A 133 -1.80 7.04 5.34
N LEU A 134 -0.84 7.88 4.95
CA LEU A 134 -0.16 8.81 5.87
C LEU A 134 -1.15 9.76 6.54
N ARG A 135 -2.12 10.31 5.77
CA ARG A 135 -3.19 11.15 6.31
C ARG A 135 -4.13 10.37 7.22
N GLN A 136 -4.51 9.14 6.86
CA GLN A 136 -5.33 8.30 7.74
C GLN A 136 -4.68 8.08 9.10
N ALA A 137 -3.36 7.88 9.15
CA ALA A 137 -2.62 7.70 10.39
C ALA A 137 -2.68 8.95 11.29
N ILE A 138 -2.52 10.12 10.69
CA ILE A 138 -2.68 11.42 11.36
C ILE A 138 -4.12 11.59 11.85
N ASP A 139 -5.11 11.39 10.97
CA ASP A 139 -6.54 11.59 11.27
C ASP A 139 -7.03 10.69 12.41
N CYS A 140 -6.53 9.45 12.49
CA CYS A 140 -6.89 8.52 13.57
C CYS A 140 -5.91 8.52 14.74
N ASN A 141 -4.90 9.39 14.74
CA ASN A 141 -3.87 9.51 15.77
C ASN A 141 -3.20 8.15 16.10
N GLN A 142 -2.79 7.42 15.07
CA GLN A 142 -2.12 6.12 15.21
C GLN A 142 -0.82 6.03 14.41
N PRO A 143 0.20 5.36 14.95
CA PRO A 143 1.43 5.09 14.20
C PRO A 143 1.17 4.10 13.05
N ILE A 144 2.12 4.04 12.12
CA ILE A 144 2.11 3.09 11.02
C ILE A 144 3.12 1.99 11.31
N ARG A 145 2.68 0.72 11.36
CA ARG A 145 3.60 -0.41 11.43
C ARG A 145 4.21 -0.64 10.05
N CYS A 146 5.53 -0.69 9.99
CA CYS A 146 6.30 -0.89 8.77
C CYS A 146 6.99 -2.25 8.80
N SER A 147 6.65 -3.13 7.86
CA SER A 147 7.38 -4.36 7.59
C SER A 147 8.24 -4.13 6.35
N LEU A 148 9.52 -3.78 6.57
CA LEU A 148 10.48 -3.39 5.53
C LEU A 148 11.53 -4.48 5.26
#